data_AF-A0A6P7U0N7-F1
#
_entry.id   AF-A0A6P7U0N7-F1
#
_cell.length_a   1.000
_cell.length_b   1.000
_cell.length_c   1.000
_cell.angle_alpha   90.00
_cell.angle_beta   90.00
_cell.angle_gamma   90.00
#
_symmetry.space_group_name_H-M   'P 1'
#
loop_
_entity.id
_entity.type
_entity.pdbx_description
1 polymer ?
#
loop_
_entity_poly.entity_id
_entity_poly.type
_entity_poly.pdbx_seq_one_letter_code
_entity_poly.pdbx_strand_id
1 'polypeptide(L)'
;MKKAGKHQKRCIQKSTTSPQEERLEESGPQKQMEQNPVERATEYMMRGEYRLVQSYLENNRFYRSDWHALNLIWIDSQRQMRKLARMDYKKVEWHRFKKKNPPPLTISDGKDKYKYNMPLSAKKILEDFFSTTPNPSHEEKKLLAQNTCLTDEQIKNWFKNKRQRIKKNEKRNLLENRKSGIYSDETNQEAIR
;
A
#
# COMPACT_ATOMS: atom_id res chain seq x y z
N MET A 1 -1.35 56.29 -39.49
CA MET A 1 -2.30 57.18 -38.80
C MET A 1 -3.68 56.52 -38.77
N LYS A 2 -4.37 56.56 -37.61
CA LYS A 2 -5.82 56.26 -37.35
C LYS A 2 -6.25 54.78 -37.52
N LYS A 3 -6.37 53.96 -36.46
CA LYS A 3 -7.41 53.84 -35.39
C LYS A 3 -8.74 53.18 -35.81
N ALA A 4 -9.00 52.03 -35.15
CA ALA A 4 -10.23 51.57 -34.49
C ALA A 4 -11.45 51.12 -35.33
N GLY A 5 -11.97 49.94 -34.97
CA GLY A 5 -13.28 49.45 -35.41
C GLY A 5 -13.70 48.15 -34.73
N LYS A 6 -14.20 48.27 -33.49
CA LYS A 6 -14.88 47.24 -32.68
C LYS A 6 -15.90 46.43 -33.50
N HIS A 7 -15.94 45.11 -33.31
CA HIS A 7 -17.18 44.34 -33.41
C HIS A 7 -17.33 43.45 -32.17
N GLN A 8 -18.14 43.94 -31.22
CA GLN A 8 -18.68 43.17 -30.11
C GLN A 8 -19.95 42.44 -30.56
N LYS A 9 -20.04 41.16 -30.17
CA LYS A 9 -21.19 40.41 -29.68
C LYS A 9 -22.54 40.59 -30.40
N ARG A 10 -23.08 39.46 -30.86
CA ARG A 10 -24.51 39.17 -30.67
C ARG A 10 -24.72 37.71 -30.27
N CYS A 11 -25.19 37.55 -29.05
CA CYS A 11 -25.78 36.33 -28.52
C CYS A 11 -26.99 35.94 -29.39
N ILE A 12 -27.14 34.65 -29.68
CA ILE A 12 -28.46 34.09 -29.97
C ILE A 12 -28.76 33.10 -28.85
N GLN A 13 -29.76 33.49 -28.09
CA GLN A 13 -30.39 32.74 -27.02
C GLN A 13 -31.11 31.52 -27.61
N LYS A 14 -31.00 30.39 -26.93
CA LYS A 14 -32.10 29.42 -26.88
C LYS A 14 -32.36 29.12 -25.41
N SER A 15 -33.21 29.96 -24.85
CA SER A 15 -34.10 29.67 -23.75
C SER A 15 -35.16 28.66 -24.22
N THR A 16 -35.24 27.51 -23.58
CA THR A 16 -36.46 26.69 -23.53
C THR A 16 -36.63 26.19 -22.11
N THR A 17 -37.31 27.03 -21.35
CA THR A 17 -38.36 26.78 -20.35
C THR A 17 -38.48 25.38 -19.76
N SER A 18 -38.35 25.36 -18.44
CA SER A 18 -38.87 24.38 -17.47
C SER A 18 -40.33 24.00 -17.74
N PRO A 19 -40.68 22.72 -17.52
CA PRO A 19 -41.95 22.40 -16.89
C PRO A 19 -41.76 22.16 -15.40
N GLN A 20 -42.64 22.80 -14.64
CA GLN A 20 -42.71 22.81 -13.20
C GLN A 20 -43.09 21.44 -12.64
N GLU A 21 -42.49 21.15 -11.48
CA GLU A 21 -43.15 20.65 -10.27
C GLU A 21 -44.49 19.92 -10.45
N GLU A 22 -44.42 18.60 -10.57
CA GLU A 22 -45.50 17.74 -10.09
C GLU A 22 -44.97 16.89 -8.92
N ARG A 23 -45.32 17.39 -7.74
CA ARG A 23 -45.45 16.73 -6.45
C ARG A 23 -45.60 15.20 -6.53
N LEU A 24 -44.57 14.49 -6.07
CA LEU A 24 -44.72 13.20 -5.39
C LEU A 24 -43.94 13.29 -4.06
N GLU A 25 -44.59 13.89 -3.07
CA GLU A 25 -44.33 13.56 -1.68
C GLU A 25 -44.77 12.11 -1.46
N GLU A 26 -43.91 11.14 -1.80
CA GLU A 26 -44.04 9.79 -1.29
C GLU A 26 -43.31 9.72 0.05
N SER A 27 -44.09 9.87 1.10
CA SER A 27 -43.77 9.49 2.47
C SER A 27 -43.42 8.00 2.54
N GLY A 28 -42.16 7.66 2.28
CA GLY A 28 -41.56 6.37 2.60
C GLY A 28 -41.17 6.31 4.09
N PRO A 29 -41.21 5.12 4.71
CA PRO A 29 -41.14 4.96 6.16
C PRO A 29 -39.82 5.52 6.70
N GLN A 30 -39.93 6.26 7.80
CA GLN A 30 -38.86 6.86 8.59
C GLN A 30 -37.57 6.03 8.50
N LYS A 31 -36.55 6.55 7.82
CA LYS A 31 -35.16 6.07 7.94
C LYS A 31 -34.80 6.15 9.41
N GLN A 32 -34.86 5.02 10.10
CA GLN A 32 -34.33 4.85 11.44
C GLN A 32 -32.91 5.44 11.45
N MET A 33 -32.61 6.27 12.46
CA MET A 33 -31.31 6.92 12.67
C MET A 33 -30.19 6.06 12.10
N GLU A 34 -29.61 6.51 10.98
CA GLU A 34 -28.51 5.85 10.32
C GLU A 34 -27.30 5.99 11.26
N GLN A 35 -27.20 5.09 12.24
CA GLN A 35 -26.16 5.09 13.27
C GLN A 35 -24.83 5.31 12.57
N ASN A 36 -24.07 6.29 13.07
CA ASN A 36 -22.78 6.65 12.51
C ASN A 36 -21.98 5.35 12.29
N PRO A 37 -21.50 5.08 11.06
CA PRO A 37 -20.84 3.81 10.75
C PRO A 37 -19.63 3.56 11.66
N VAL A 38 -18.99 4.64 12.12
CA VAL A 38 -17.89 4.59 13.09
C VAL A 38 -18.39 4.16 14.46
N GLU A 39 -19.50 4.72 14.95
CA GLU A 39 -20.09 4.35 16.25
C GLU A 39 -20.53 2.89 16.26
N ARG A 40 -21.20 2.45 15.20
CA ARG A 40 -21.64 1.04 15.07
C ARG A 40 -20.45 0.08 15.03
N ALA A 41 -19.40 0.41 14.28
CA ALA A 41 -18.18 -0.41 14.25
C ALA A 41 -17.46 -0.42 15.62
N THR A 42 -17.50 0.71 16.34
CA THR A 42 -16.93 0.84 17.69
C THR A 42 -17.72 0.03 18.71
N GLU A 43 -19.04 -0.04 18.59
CA GLU A 43 -19.89 -0.87 19.45
C GLU A 43 -19.51 -2.36 19.34
N TYR A 44 -19.37 -2.88 18.13
CA TYR A 44 -18.89 -4.26 17.92
C TYR A 44 -17.48 -4.49 18.49
N MET A 45 -16.60 -3.48 18.43
CA MET A 45 -15.28 -3.53 19.07
C MET A 45 -15.37 -3.65 20.59
N MET A 46 -16.23 -2.85 21.24
CA MET A 46 -16.40 -2.89 22.71
C MET A 46 -16.99 -4.22 23.18
N ARG A 47 -17.88 -4.83 22.39
CA ARG A 47 -18.45 -6.16 22.65
C ARG A 47 -17.45 -7.30 22.43
N GLY A 48 -16.28 -7.03 21.85
CA GLY A 48 -15.27 -8.04 21.51
C GLY A 48 -15.62 -8.87 20.27
N GLU A 49 -16.62 -8.45 19.49
CA GLU A 49 -17.13 -9.16 18.32
C GLU A 49 -16.34 -8.77 17.05
N TYR A 50 -15.02 -8.96 17.09
CA TYR A 50 -14.11 -8.49 16.03
C TYR A 50 -14.39 -9.06 14.63
N ARG A 51 -14.99 -10.26 14.54
CA ARG A 51 -15.41 -10.84 13.26
C ARG A 51 -16.59 -10.10 12.63
N LEU A 52 -17.51 -9.59 13.45
CA LEU A 52 -18.64 -8.79 12.98
C LEU A 52 -18.16 -7.42 12.51
N VAL A 53 -17.17 -6.83 13.18
CA VAL A 53 -16.49 -5.62 12.69
C VAL A 53 -15.97 -5.84 11.27
N GLN A 54 -15.27 -6.96 11.02
CA GLN A 54 -14.70 -7.24 9.70
C GLN A 54 -15.79 -7.39 8.63
N SER A 55 -16.80 -8.22 8.90
CA SER A 55 -17.93 -8.42 7.98
C SER A 55 -18.69 -7.13 7.73
N TYR A 56 -18.91 -6.30 8.76
CA TYR A 56 -19.57 -5.01 8.62
C TYR A 56 -18.77 -4.07 7.70
N LEU A 57 -17.45 -3.99 7.90
CA LEU A 57 -16.59 -3.13 7.08
C LEU A 57 -16.42 -3.63 5.64
N GLU A 58 -16.52 -4.93 5.39
CA GLU A 58 -16.44 -5.51 4.05
C GLU A 58 -17.73 -5.35 3.22
N ASN A 59 -18.88 -5.38 3.87
CA ASN A 59 -20.18 -5.45 3.18
C ASN A 59 -20.93 -4.12 3.08
N ASN A 60 -20.46 -3.06 3.75
CA ASN A 60 -21.12 -1.76 3.74
C ASN A 60 -20.34 -0.71 2.93
N ARG A 61 -21.07 0.32 2.49
CA ARG A 61 -20.50 1.48 1.81
C ARG A 61 -20.34 2.63 2.81
N PHE A 62 -19.19 3.28 2.76
CA PHE A 62 -18.84 4.34 3.70
C PHE A 62 -18.42 5.61 2.96
N TYR A 63 -18.70 6.76 3.57
CA TYR A 63 -18.21 8.04 3.10
C TYR A 63 -16.70 8.16 3.34
N ARG A 64 -16.01 8.87 2.44
CA ARG A 64 -14.55 9.07 2.54
C ARG A 64 -14.11 9.80 3.82
N SER A 65 -14.99 10.60 4.42
CA SER A 65 -14.77 11.22 5.73
C SER A 65 -14.47 10.19 6.81
N ASP A 66 -15.14 9.04 6.75
CA ASP A 66 -15.14 8.04 7.82
C ASP A 66 -14.07 6.96 7.59
N TRP A 67 -13.53 6.88 6.37
CA TRP A 67 -12.54 5.87 5.98
C TRP A 67 -11.33 5.84 6.92
N HIS A 68 -10.86 7.00 7.40
CA HIS A 68 -9.72 7.02 8.31
C HIS A 68 -10.05 6.32 9.65
N ALA A 69 -11.18 6.70 10.26
CA ALA A 69 -11.62 6.10 11.53
C ALA A 69 -11.92 4.60 11.37
N LEU A 70 -12.61 4.23 10.29
CA LEU A 70 -12.94 2.83 10.00
C LEU A 70 -11.69 1.98 9.72
N ASN A 71 -10.66 2.55 9.07
CA ASN A 71 -9.37 1.87 8.89
C ASN A 71 -8.66 1.61 10.22
N LEU A 72 -8.72 2.56 11.16
CA LEU A 72 -8.15 2.36 12.50
C LEU A 72 -8.89 1.23 13.23
N ILE A 73 -10.22 1.19 13.15
CA ILE A 73 -11.04 0.14 13.73
C ILE A 73 -10.74 -1.23 13.08
N TRP A 74 -10.61 -1.30 11.75
CA TRP A 74 -10.20 -2.52 11.06
C TRP A 74 -8.85 -3.03 11.58
N ILE A 75 -7.84 -2.15 11.63
CA ILE A 75 -6.48 -2.49 12.07
C ILE A 75 -6.49 -2.95 13.53
N ASP A 76 -7.25 -2.28 14.40
CA ASP A 76 -7.33 -2.63 15.81
C ASP A 76 -8.10 -3.94 16.04
N SER A 77 -9.22 -4.16 15.34
CA SER A 77 -9.96 -5.44 15.40
C SER A 77 -9.07 -6.64 15.08
N GLN A 78 -8.25 -6.52 14.04
CA GLN A 78 -7.27 -7.54 13.65
C GLN A 78 -6.22 -7.76 14.74
N ARG A 79 -5.74 -6.68 15.37
CA ARG A 79 -4.79 -6.78 16.48
C ARG A 79 -5.40 -7.50 17.68
N GLN A 80 -6.64 -7.17 18.04
CA GLN A 80 -7.34 -7.77 19.16
C GLN A 80 -7.63 -9.26 18.93
N MET A 81 -8.06 -9.65 17.73
CA MET A 81 -8.20 -11.07 17.36
C MET A 81 -6.91 -11.85 17.52
N ARG A 82 -5.77 -11.24 17.18
CA ARG A 82 -4.45 -11.86 17.31
C ARG A 82 -4.02 -11.99 18.77
N LYS A 83 -4.29 -10.98 19.61
CA LYS A 83 -4.10 -11.09 21.06
C LYS A 83 -4.93 -12.22 21.67
N LEU A 84 -6.21 -12.33 21.28
CA LEU A 84 -7.08 -13.43 21.72
C LEU A 84 -6.54 -14.81 21.28
N ALA A 85 -5.98 -14.90 20.08
CA ALA A 85 -5.32 -16.11 19.60
C ALA A 85 -3.94 -16.38 20.23
N ARG A 86 -3.50 -15.59 21.22
CA ARG A 86 -2.15 -15.61 21.81
C ARG A 86 -1.02 -15.47 20.77
N MET A 87 -1.32 -14.80 19.66
CA MET A 87 -0.40 -14.50 18.56
C MET A 87 -0.10 -13.00 18.53
N ASP A 88 0.45 -12.44 19.60
CA ASP A 88 0.82 -11.01 19.58
C ASP A 88 2.02 -10.79 18.65
N TYR A 89 1.84 -9.92 17.66
CA TYR A 89 2.85 -9.65 16.66
C TYR A 89 3.80 -8.55 17.12
N LYS A 90 5.11 -8.82 17.01
CA LYS A 90 6.10 -7.75 17.12
C LYS A 90 5.92 -6.76 15.96
N LYS A 91 6.46 -5.55 16.10
CA LYS A 91 6.30 -4.44 15.12
C LYS A 91 6.51 -4.84 13.65
N VAL A 92 7.56 -5.63 13.37
CA VAL A 92 7.87 -6.07 11.99
C VAL A 92 6.88 -7.12 11.48
N GLU A 93 6.48 -8.05 12.34
CA GLU A 93 5.50 -9.07 12.01
C GLU A 93 4.13 -8.44 11.76
N TRP A 94 3.77 -7.43 12.57
CA TRP A 94 2.56 -6.64 12.37
C TRP A 94 2.58 -5.89 11.05
N HIS A 95 3.71 -5.29 10.68
CA HIS A 95 3.85 -4.64 9.37
C HIS A 95 3.66 -5.64 8.22
N ARG A 96 4.25 -6.84 8.32
CA ARG A 96 4.06 -7.91 7.32
C ARG A 96 2.61 -8.39 7.27
N PHE A 97 1.98 -8.53 8.43
CA PHE A 97 0.58 -8.94 8.53
C PHE A 97 -0.35 -7.95 7.83
N LYS A 98 -0.21 -6.64 8.09
CA LYS A 98 -0.99 -5.59 7.43
C LYS A 98 -0.79 -5.56 5.91
N LYS A 99 0.41 -5.90 5.43
CA LYS A 99 0.68 -6.01 3.99
C LYS A 99 -0.05 -7.20 3.35
N LYS A 100 -0.17 -8.32 4.07
CA LYS A 100 -0.92 -9.50 3.61
C LYS A 100 -2.44 -9.34 3.77
N ASN A 101 -2.87 -8.60 4.78
CA ASN A 101 -4.28 -8.38 5.13
C ASN A 101 -4.58 -6.87 5.09
N PRO A 102 -4.56 -6.26 3.89
CA PRO A 102 -4.91 -4.85 3.75
C PRO A 102 -6.38 -4.63 4.14
N PRO A 103 -6.75 -3.40 4.53
CA PRO A 103 -8.15 -3.05 4.72
C PRO A 103 -8.96 -3.27 3.42
N PRO A 104 -10.26 -3.57 3.54
CA PRO A 104 -11.12 -3.78 2.39
C PRO A 104 -11.26 -2.49 1.57
N LEU A 105 -11.53 -2.65 0.26
CA LEU A 105 -11.65 -1.54 -0.69
C LEU A 105 -12.84 -0.61 -0.40
N THR A 106 -13.78 -1.07 0.44
CA THR A 106 -14.90 -0.29 0.97
C THR A 106 -14.47 0.87 1.87
N ILE A 107 -13.30 0.75 2.51
CA ILE A 107 -12.74 1.75 3.43
C ILE A 107 -11.33 2.21 3.03
N SER A 108 -10.79 1.72 1.91
CA SER A 108 -9.44 2.05 1.44
C SER A 108 -9.42 2.23 -0.07
N ASP A 109 -8.66 3.23 -0.54
CA ASP A 109 -8.45 3.48 -1.97
C ASP A 109 -7.47 2.49 -2.63
N GLY A 110 -6.96 1.51 -1.89
CA GLY A 110 -6.00 0.52 -2.37
C GLY A 110 -4.60 1.06 -2.65
N LYS A 111 -4.36 2.38 -2.49
CA LYS A 111 -3.05 3.01 -2.76
C LYS A 111 -2.03 2.69 -1.67
N ASP A 112 -2.48 2.35 -0.46
CA ASP A 112 -1.63 1.92 0.64
C ASP A 112 -0.81 0.65 0.32
N LYS A 113 -1.24 -0.18 -0.63
CA LYS A 113 -0.50 -1.37 -1.09
C LYS A 113 0.87 -1.01 -1.69
N TYR A 114 1.01 0.18 -2.28
CA TYR A 114 2.22 0.63 -2.97
C TYR A 114 3.04 1.65 -2.17
N LYS A 115 2.52 2.15 -1.05
CA LYS A 115 3.18 3.19 -0.22
C LYS A 115 4.61 2.84 0.22
N TYR A 116 4.91 1.55 0.37
CA TYR A 116 6.22 1.06 0.81
C TYR A 116 7.11 0.55 -0.33
N ASN A 117 6.61 0.58 -1.57
CA ASN A 117 7.39 0.19 -2.72
C ASN A 117 8.08 1.44 -3.26
N MET A 118 9.41 1.37 -3.33
CA MET A 118 10.20 2.40 -3.98
C MET A 118 9.81 2.52 -5.47
N PRO A 119 9.73 3.74 -6.03
CA PRO A 119 9.45 3.94 -7.44
C PRO A 119 10.42 3.16 -8.33
N LEU A 120 9.94 2.66 -9.47
CA LEU A 120 10.78 1.92 -10.43
C LEU A 120 11.91 2.80 -11.00
N SER A 121 11.64 4.09 -11.21
CA SER A 121 12.64 5.08 -11.64
C SER A 121 13.77 5.24 -10.61
N ALA A 122 13.40 5.42 -9.34
CA ALA A 122 14.36 5.49 -8.23
C ALA A 122 15.16 4.18 -8.10
N LYS A 123 14.51 3.02 -8.29
CA LYS A 123 15.18 1.72 -8.26
C LYS A 123 16.28 1.63 -9.31
N LYS A 124 16.00 2.03 -10.54
CA LYS A 124 16.96 1.98 -11.65
C LYS A 124 18.20 2.80 -11.35
N ILE A 125 18.02 4.06 -10.92
CA ILE A 125 19.13 4.96 -10.56
C ILE A 125 20.03 4.35 -9.48
N LEU A 126 19.44 3.75 -8.45
CA LEU A 126 20.20 3.12 -7.38
C LEU A 126 20.93 1.85 -7.81
N GLU A 127 20.33 1.06 -8.72
CA GLU A 127 20.98 -0.13 -9.28
C GLU A 127 22.16 0.23 -10.17
N ASP A 128 22.01 1.24 -11.03
CA ASP A 128 23.08 1.76 -11.88
C ASP A 128 24.24 2.28 -11.02
N PHE A 129 23.96 3.09 -9.99
CA PHE A 129 24.99 3.57 -9.07
C PHE A 129 25.65 2.44 -8.27
N PHE A 130 24.88 1.44 -7.81
CA PHE A 130 25.43 0.33 -7.06
C PHE A 130 26.44 -0.49 -7.86
N SER A 131 26.25 -0.58 -9.18
CA SER A 131 27.16 -1.31 -10.09
C SER A 131 28.55 -0.68 -10.15
N THR A 132 28.64 0.65 -10.02
CA THR A 132 29.91 1.38 -9.99
C THR A 132 30.49 1.46 -8.58
N THR A 133 29.64 1.72 -7.58
CA THR A 133 30.10 1.96 -6.20
C THR A 133 29.11 1.41 -5.16
N PRO A 134 29.36 0.20 -4.62
CA PRO A 134 28.49 -0.44 -3.62
C PRO A 134 28.41 0.27 -2.25
N ASN A 135 29.32 1.21 -1.99
CA ASN A 135 29.45 1.94 -0.73
C ASN A 135 29.53 3.45 -0.99
N PRO A 136 28.40 4.12 -1.26
CA PRO A 136 28.39 5.57 -1.45
C PRO A 136 28.83 6.31 -0.19
N SER A 137 29.60 7.38 -0.40
CA SER A 137 29.95 8.41 0.57
C SER A 137 28.72 9.19 1.07
N HIS A 138 28.91 10.11 2.00
CA HIS A 138 27.82 10.92 2.52
C HIS A 138 27.25 11.87 1.45
N GLU A 139 28.11 12.52 0.68
CA GLU A 139 27.70 13.45 -0.38
C GLU A 139 26.99 12.73 -1.54
N GLU A 140 27.48 11.55 -1.94
CA GLU A 140 26.81 10.75 -2.97
C GLU A 140 25.42 10.29 -2.52
N LYS A 141 25.22 9.98 -1.23
CA LYS A 141 23.88 9.64 -0.70
C LYS A 141 22.93 10.82 -0.80
N LYS A 142 23.38 12.04 -0.51
CA LYS A 142 22.56 13.25 -0.65
C LYS A 142 22.16 13.47 -2.11
N LEU A 143 23.11 13.33 -3.04
CA LEU A 143 22.84 13.45 -4.48
C LEU A 143 21.83 12.40 -4.95
N LEU A 144 21.97 11.15 -4.49
CA LEU A 144 21.01 10.09 -4.79
C LEU A 144 19.63 10.38 -4.19
N ALA A 145 19.56 10.88 -2.97
CA ALA A 145 18.29 11.28 -2.33
C ALA A 145 17.56 12.35 -3.15
N GLN A 146 18.29 13.38 -3.61
CA GLN A 146 17.76 14.43 -4.48
C GLN A 146 17.27 13.89 -5.82
N ASN A 147 18.07 13.06 -6.49
CA ASN A 147 17.74 12.53 -7.83
C ASN A 147 16.60 11.50 -7.82
N THR A 148 16.41 10.81 -6.70
CA THR A 148 15.39 9.75 -6.58
C THR A 148 14.15 10.19 -5.80
N CYS A 149 14.15 11.40 -5.24
CA CYS A 149 13.13 11.89 -4.32
C CYS A 149 12.89 10.95 -3.13
N LEU A 150 13.96 10.31 -2.65
CA LEU A 150 13.94 9.44 -1.48
C LEU A 150 14.62 10.13 -0.31
N THR A 151 14.31 9.69 0.90
CA THR A 151 15.02 10.18 2.09
C THR A 151 16.39 9.52 2.22
N ASP A 152 17.35 10.22 2.82
CA ASP A 152 18.70 9.70 3.13
C ASP A 152 18.64 8.33 3.84
N GLU A 153 17.66 8.16 4.73
CA GLU A 153 17.43 6.91 5.45
C GLU A 153 16.98 5.78 4.51
N GLN A 154 16.11 6.07 3.53
CA GLN A 154 15.69 5.11 2.51
C GLN A 154 16.87 4.69 1.63
N ILE A 155 17.70 5.64 1.20
CA ILE A 155 18.93 5.38 0.44
C ILE A 155 19.88 4.50 1.24
N LYS A 156 20.21 4.91 2.48
CA LYS A 156 21.08 4.15 3.39
C LYS A 156 20.61 2.72 3.57
N ASN A 157 19.31 2.53 3.82
CA ASN A 157 18.71 1.22 4.01
C ASN A 157 18.68 0.41 2.72
N TRP A 158 18.47 1.04 1.57
CA TRP A 158 18.52 0.36 0.28
C TRP A 158 19.91 -0.26 0.02
N PHE A 159 20.99 0.51 0.17
CA PHE A 159 22.35 0.02 -0.03
C PHE A 159 22.72 -1.07 0.98
N LYS A 160 22.37 -0.87 2.26
CA LYS A 160 22.56 -1.89 3.31
C LYS A 160 21.84 -3.20 2.94
N ASN A 161 20.57 -3.11 2.57
CA ASN A 161 19.76 -4.28 2.21
C ASN A 161 20.27 -4.96 0.94
N LYS A 162 20.72 -4.21 -0.07
CA LYS A 162 21.28 -4.76 -1.32
C LYS A 162 22.55 -5.57 -1.03
N ARG A 163 23.50 -5.03 -0.26
CA ARG A 163 24.72 -5.76 0.15
C ARG A 163 24.42 -7.01 0.97
N GLN A 164 23.49 -6.92 1.93
CA GLN A 164 23.07 -8.08 2.72
C GLN A 164 22.46 -9.19 1.86
N ARG A 165 21.66 -8.84 0.83
CA ARG A 165 21.08 -9.80 -0.09
C ARG A 165 22.15 -10.51 -0.93
N ILE A 166 23.12 -9.76 -1.46
CA ILE A 166 24.25 -10.32 -2.22
C ILE A 166 25.03 -11.31 -1.34
N LYS A 167 25.47 -10.87 -0.16
CA LYS A 167 26.20 -11.74 0.79
C LYS A 167 25.41 -13.00 1.17
N LYS A 168 24.09 -12.88 1.34
CA LYS A 168 23.22 -14.05 1.62
C LYS A 168 23.17 -15.01 0.43
N ASN A 169 23.09 -14.48 -0.79
CA ASN A 169 23.06 -15.29 -2.01
C ASN A 169 24.40 -16.00 -2.24
N GLU A 170 25.52 -15.32 -2.07
CA GLU A 170 26.86 -15.91 -2.11
C GLU A 170 26.99 -17.05 -1.10
N LYS A 171 26.60 -16.81 0.16
CA LYS A 171 26.61 -17.85 1.20
C LYS A 171 25.73 -19.04 0.83
N ARG A 172 24.56 -18.80 0.22
CA ARG A 172 23.66 -19.87 -0.24
C ARG A 172 24.31 -20.69 -1.36
N ASN A 173 24.88 -20.03 -2.36
CA ASN A 173 25.53 -20.69 -3.49
C ASN A 173 26.74 -21.53 -3.03
N LEU A 174 27.54 -21.02 -2.08
CA LEU A 174 28.63 -21.78 -1.47
C LEU A 174 28.13 -23.05 -0.76
N LEU A 175 26.98 -22.98 -0.07
CA LEU A 175 26.38 -24.15 0.58
C LEU A 175 25.81 -25.15 -0.42
N GLU A 176 25.24 -24.70 -1.54
CA GLU A 176 24.75 -25.56 -2.61
C GLU A 176 25.92 -26.25 -3.34
N ASN A 177 26.99 -25.53 -3.67
CA ASN A 177 28.19 -26.10 -4.31
C ASN A 177 28.89 -27.15 -3.43
N ARG A 178 28.93 -26.94 -2.10
CA ARG A 178 29.45 -27.94 -1.16
C ARG A 178 28.60 -29.21 -1.09
N LYS A 179 27.30 -29.14 -1.38
CA LYS A 179 26.41 -30.31 -1.42
C LYS A 179 26.53 -31.07 -2.75
N SER A 180 26.71 -30.36 -3.86
CA SER A 180 26.89 -31.00 -5.18
C SER A 180 28.26 -31.66 -5.34
N GLY A 181 29.31 -31.13 -4.70
CA GLY A 181 30.65 -31.75 -4.71
C GLY A 181 30.80 -33.01 -3.87
N ILE A 182 29.77 -33.44 -3.12
CA ILE A 182 29.78 -34.70 -2.35
C ILE A 182 29.24 -35.86 -3.21
N TYR A 183 28.64 -35.60 -4.38
CA TYR A 183 27.97 -36.61 -5.20
C TYR A 183 28.74 -37.07 -6.46
N SER A 184 30.00 -36.64 -6.64
CA SER A 184 30.71 -36.83 -7.91
C SER A 184 32.01 -37.64 -7.87
N ASP A 185 32.32 -38.41 -6.82
CA ASP A 185 33.65 -39.07 -6.71
C ASP A 185 33.66 -40.57 -6.37
N GLU A 186 32.58 -41.32 -6.57
CA GLU A 186 32.55 -42.75 -6.19
C GLU A 186 32.02 -43.75 -7.23
N THR A 187 32.10 -43.47 -8.54
CA THR A 187 31.64 -44.44 -9.58
C THR A 187 32.55 -44.66 -10.79
N ASN A 188 33.87 -44.41 -10.70
CA ASN A 188 34.80 -44.70 -11.81
C ASN A 188 36.03 -45.53 -11.40
N GLN A 189 35.81 -46.70 -10.79
CA GLN A 189 36.89 -47.67 -10.54
C GLN A 189 36.61 -49.14 -10.95
N GLU A 190 35.57 -49.42 -11.75
CA GLU A 190 35.28 -50.80 -12.19
C GLU A 190 35.12 -50.94 -13.72
N ALA A 191 36.12 -50.47 -14.46
CA ALA A 191 36.29 -50.84 -15.86
C ALA A 191 37.79 -50.87 -16.22
N ILE A 192 38.49 -51.90 -15.72
CA ILE A 192 39.64 -52.60 -16.34
C ILE A 192 39.92 -53.78 -15.40
N ARG A 193 39.40 -54.96 -15.75
CA ARG A 193 39.98 -56.27 -15.49
C ARG A 193 39.25 -57.30 -16.35
#